data_AF-A0A523KCJ4-F1
#
_entry.id   AF-A0A523KCJ4-F1
#
_cell.length_a   1.000
_cell.length_b   1.000
_cell.length_c   1.000
_cell.angle_alpha   90.00
_cell.angle_beta   90.00
_cell.angle_gamma   90.00
#
_symmetry.space_group_name_H-M   'P 1'
#
loop_
_entity.id
_entity.type
_entity.pdbx_description
1 polymer ?
#
loop_
_entity_poly.entity_id
_entity_poly.type
_entity_poly.pdbx_seq_one_letter_code
_entity_poly.pdbx_strand_id
1 'polypeptide(L)' 'MMPAEPLIISACTLVNALGRGTRACFDALEEARGGLRPCDFEDADLDTWIG' A
#
# COMPACT_ATOMS: atom_id res chain seq x y z
N MET A 1 -15.94 -12.98 31.88
CA MET A 1 -15.96 -12.21 30.62
C MET A 1 -16.36 -13.18 29.52
N MET A 2 -17.45 -12.90 28.78
CA MET A 2 -17.84 -13.72 27.63
C MET A 2 -16.86 -13.46 26.49
N PRO A 3 -16.47 -14.47 25.68
CA PRO A 3 -15.63 -14.25 24.52
C PRO A 3 -16.36 -13.37 23.51
N ALA A 4 -15.63 -12.44 22.90
CA ALA A 4 -16.17 -11.65 21.78
C ALA A 4 -16.33 -12.53 20.54
N GLU A 5 -17.42 -12.34 19.81
CA GLU A 5 -17.61 -13.01 18.51
C GLU A 5 -16.60 -12.47 17.47
N PRO A 6 -16.13 -13.31 16.53
CA PRO A 6 -15.20 -12.86 15.49
C PRO A 6 -15.80 -11.78 14.58
N LEU A 7 -15.01 -10.74 14.29
CA LEU A 7 -15.36 -9.74 13.29
C LEU A 7 -14.89 -10.19 11.90
N ILE A 8 -15.83 -10.37 10.97
CA ILE A 8 -15.53 -10.75 9.59
C ILE A 8 -15.32 -9.50 8.73
N ILE A 9 -14.17 -9.41 8.06
CA ILE A 9 -13.93 -8.45 6.98
C ILE A 9 -14.41 -9.08 5.67
N SER A 10 -15.56 -8.66 5.18
CA SER A 10 -16.19 -9.21 3.96
C SER A 10 -15.85 -8.46 2.67
N ALA A 11 -15.38 -7.21 2.79
CA ALA A 11 -14.99 -6.38 1.65
C ALA A 11 -13.95 -5.33 2.07
N CYS A 12 -13.05 -4.98 1.16
CA CYS A 12 -12.12 -3.87 1.31
C CYS A 12 -11.76 -3.25 -0.04
N THR A 13 -11.29 -2.01 -0.01
CA THR A 13 -10.63 -1.33 -1.12
C THR A 13 -9.30 -0.77 -0.65
N LEU A 14 -8.36 -0.60 -1.55
CA LEU A 14 -7.02 -0.12 -1.23
C LEU A 14 -6.54 0.84 -2.31
N VAL A 15 -5.93 1.95 -1.89
CA VAL A 15 -5.18 2.85 -2.77
C VAL A 15 -3.90 3.21 -2.03
N ASN A 16 -2.76 2.91 -2.63
CA ASN A 16 -1.44 3.23 -2.12
C ASN A 16 -0.45 3.39 -3.29
N ALA A 17 0.85 3.53 -2.98
CA ALA A 17 1.92 3.64 -3.96
C ALA A 17 2.01 2.47 -4.96
N LEU A 18 1.42 1.31 -4.66
CA LEU A 18 1.40 0.15 -5.55
C LEU A 18 0.27 0.24 -6.60
N GLY A 19 -0.70 1.14 -6.40
CA GLY A 19 -1.78 1.40 -7.35
C GLY A 19 -3.16 1.49 -6.70
N ARG A 20 -4.19 1.39 -7.55
CA ARG A 20 -5.60 1.48 -7.16
C ARG A 20 -6.25 0.10 -7.16
N GLY A 21 -6.99 -0.19 -6.10
CA GLY A 21 -7.69 -1.44 -5.90
C GLY A 21 -6.81 -2.53 -5.29
N THR A 22 -7.46 -3.58 -4.78
CA THR A 22 -6.81 -4.74 -4.16
C THR A 22 -5.98 -5.54 -5.16
N ARG A 23 -6.42 -5.61 -6.43
CA ARG A 23 -5.70 -6.29 -7.53
C ARG A 23 -4.27 -5.76 -7.69
N ALA A 24 -4.10 -4.44 -7.80
CA ALA A 24 -2.79 -3.83 -8.03
C ALA A 24 -1.81 -4.10 -6.87
N CYS A 25 -2.32 -4.05 -5.63
CA CYS A 25 -1.52 -4.37 -4.45
C CYS A 25 -1.16 -5.86 -4.40
N PHE A 26 -2.11 -6.74 -4.70
CA PHE A 26 -1.88 -8.18 -4.70
C PHE A 26 -0.83 -8.60 -5.74
N ASP A 27 -0.99 -8.14 -6.99
CA ASP A 27 -0.04 -8.43 -8.07
C ASP A 27 1.39 -7.93 -7.69
N ALA A 28 1.50 -6.74 -7.08
CA ALA A 28 2.79 -6.21 -6.62
C ALA A 28 3.42 -7.00 -5.45
N LEU A 29 2.60 -7.50 -4.52
CA LEU A 29 3.07 -8.36 -3.43
C LEU A 29 3.56 -9.71 -3.95
N GLU A 30 2.85 -10.32 -4.89
CA GLU A 30 3.29 -11.58 -5.53
C GLU A 30 4.64 -11.41 -6.25
N GLU A 31 4.86 -10.25 -6.88
CA GLU A 31 6.11 -9.93 -7.57
C GLU A 31 7.20 -9.34 -6.66
N ALA A 32 6.94 -9.18 -5.35
CA ALA A 32 7.83 -8.51 -4.40
C ALA A 32 8.29 -7.10 -4.86
N ARG A 33 7.38 -6.36 -5.51
CA ARG A 33 7.64 -5.03 -6.07
C ARG A 33 7.23 -3.92 -5.10
N GLY A 34 8.15 -2.99 -4.84
CA GLY A 34 7.86 -1.74 -4.12
C GLY A 34 7.15 -0.70 -4.99
N GLY A 35 6.37 0.19 -4.36
CA GLY A 35 5.66 1.28 -5.06
C GLY A 35 6.38 2.61 -5.02
N LEU A 36 7.50 2.68 -4.31
CA LEU A 36 8.23 3.92 -4.12
C LEU A 36 9.14 4.20 -5.31
N ARG A 37 9.26 5.48 -5.63
CA ARG A 37 10.22 6.02 -6.61
C ARG A 37 11.13 7.04 -5.94
N PRO A 38 12.33 7.31 -6.47
CA PRO A 38 13.17 8.40 -5.97
C PRO A 38 12.39 9.73 -5.99
N CYS A 39 12.55 10.53 -4.94
CA CYS A 39 11.98 11.87 -4.87
C CYS A 39 12.68 12.76 -5.89
N ASP A 40 11.91 13.28 -6.85
CA ASP A 40 12.40 14.12 -7.95
C ASP A 40 11.81 15.53 -7.91
N PHE A 41 11.29 15.97 -6.76
CA PHE A 41 10.84 17.35 -6.60
C PHE A 41 12.02 18.31 -6.65
N GLU A 42 11.85 19.42 -7.37
CA GLU A 42 12.92 20.39 -7.65
C GLU A 42 13.56 20.98 -6.38
N ASP A 43 12.74 21.16 -5.32
CA ASP A 43 13.17 21.74 -4.04
C ASP A 43 13.49 20.68 -2.95
N ALA A 44 13.60 19.39 -3.31
CA ALA A 44 13.90 18.35 -2.34
C ALA A 44 15.39 18.35 -1.93
N ASP A 45 15.67 18.79 -0.70
CA ASP A 45 17.03 18.75 -0.10
C ASP A 45 17.33 17.42 0.62
N LEU A 46 16.59 16.36 0.30
CA LEU A 46 16.74 15.04 0.91
C LEU A 46 16.72 13.95 -0.16
N ASP A 47 17.76 13.12 -0.17
CA ASP A 47 17.79 11.87 -0.94
C ASP A 47 16.81 10.86 -0.34
N THR A 48 15.58 10.86 -0.85
CA THR A 48 14.45 10.12 -0.29
C THR A 48 13.55 9.52 -1.37
N TRP A 49 12.49 8.84 -0.94
CA TRP A 49 11.57 8.11 -1.79
C TRP A 49 10.13 8.60 -1.57
N ILE A 50 9.33 8.59 -2.63
CA ILE A 50 7.92 9.03 -2.63
C ILE A 50 7.01 8.00 -3.30
N GLY A 51 5.74 7.98 -2.92
CA GLY A 51 4.71 7.08 -3.47
C GLY A 51 3.32 7.36 -2.89
#